data_AF-A0A8T3NLM7-F1
#
_entry.id   AF-A0A8T3NLM7-F1
#
_cell.length_a   1.000
_cell.length_b   1.000
_cell.length_c   1.000
_cell.angle_alpha   90.00
_cell.angle_beta   90.00
_cell.angle_gamma   90.00
#
_symmetry.space_group_name_H-M   'P 1'
#
loop_
_entity.id
_entity.type
_entity.pdbx_description
1 polymer ?
#
loop_
_entity_poly.entity_id
_entity_poly.type
_entity_poly.pdbx_seq_one_letter_code
_entity_poly.pdbx_strand_id
1 'polypeptide(L)'
;MAVFKSAVRVRGAGERSIGEGMAYIHLPRGPERAQEATGTVSLRRWEPGADAPTHLTLEDGRRLPIAVAGSTLSDCSRNHILRFTAAWPPDDREASAESRGSPTVATS
;
A
#
# COMPACT_ATOMS: atom_id res chain seq x y z
N MET A 1 3.47 15.47 15.58
CA MET A 1 2.73 14.51 14.74
C MET A 1 3.57 14.23 13.52
N ALA A 2 4.00 12.98 13.31
CA ALA A 2 4.81 12.63 12.15
C ALA A 2 3.90 12.28 10.97
N VAL A 3 4.26 12.73 9.77
CA VAL A 3 3.60 12.35 8.52
C VAL A 3 4.62 11.65 7.65
N PHE A 4 4.37 10.39 7.32
CA PHE A 4 5.17 9.65 6.35
C PHE A 4 4.57 9.84 4.96
N LYS A 5 5.41 10.24 4.00
CA LYS A 5 5.01 10.53 2.63
C LYS A 5 5.79 9.63 1.69
N SER A 6 5.08 8.92 0.81
CA SER A 6 5.69 8.02 -0.17
C SER A 6 4.89 8.01 -1.46
N ALA A 7 5.58 7.86 -2.59
CA ALA A 7 4.92 7.40 -3.80
C ALA A 7 4.38 5.98 -3.55
N VAL A 8 3.19 5.69 -4.07
CA VAL A 8 2.53 4.40 -3.88
C VAL A 8 1.86 3.90 -5.14
N ARG A 9 1.86 2.57 -5.30
CA ARG A 9 0.91 1.88 -6.17
C ARG A 9 -0.21 1.30 -5.32
N VAL A 10 -1.43 1.51 -5.76
CA VAL A 10 -2.64 0.95 -5.15
C VAL A 10 -2.96 -0.37 -5.82
N ARG A 11 -3.07 -1.43 -5.01
CA ARG A 11 -3.30 -2.78 -5.49
C ARG A 11 -4.67 -3.29 -5.06
N GLY A 12 -5.41 -3.87 -6.00
CA GLY A 12 -6.68 -4.54 -5.77
C GLY A 12 -6.49 -6.01 -5.38
N ALA A 13 -7.56 -6.79 -5.47
CA ALA A 13 -7.48 -8.25 -5.40
C ALA A 13 -6.61 -8.80 -6.55
N GLY A 14 -5.88 -9.90 -6.29
CA GLY A 14 -5.03 -10.55 -7.29
C GLY A 14 -3.82 -9.73 -7.75
N GLU A 15 -3.30 -8.82 -6.91
CA GLU A 15 -2.10 -7.99 -7.18
C GLU A 15 -2.23 -7.03 -8.38
N ARG A 16 -3.45 -6.85 -8.91
CA ARG A 16 -3.70 -5.90 -9.99
C ARG A 16 -3.45 -4.47 -9.53
N SER A 17 -2.68 -3.71 -10.31
CA SER A 17 -2.55 -2.26 -10.11
C SER A 17 -3.85 -1.58 -10.53
N ILE A 18 -4.47 -0.85 -9.61
CA ILE A 18 -5.72 -0.10 -9.84
C ILE A 18 -5.52 1.41 -9.71
N GLY A 19 -4.34 1.85 -9.27
CA GLY A 19 -4.01 3.27 -9.24
C GLY A 19 -2.59 3.55 -8.77
N GLU A 20 -2.15 4.79 -8.97
CA GLU A 20 -0.84 5.27 -8.55
C GLU A 20 -0.96 6.69 -8.01
N GLY A 21 -0.18 7.03 -6.99
CA GLY A 21 -0.32 8.31 -6.33
C GLY A 21 0.70 8.58 -5.23
N MET A 22 0.36 9.55 -4.38
CA MET A 22 1.12 9.91 -3.19
C MET A 22 0.31 9.57 -1.94
N ALA A 23 0.88 8.73 -1.07
CA ALA A 23 0.34 8.46 0.25
C ALA A 23 0.85 9.48 1.28
N TYR A 24 -0.05 9.91 2.15
CA TYR A 24 0.23 10.70 3.34
C TYR A 24 -0.30 9.92 4.54
N ILE A 25 0.60 9.40 5.36
CA ILE A 25 0.31 8.50 6.47
C ILE A 25 0.58 9.24 7.77
N HIS A 26 -0.44 9.40 8.59
CA HIS A 26 -0.33 10.04 9.89
C HIS A 26 0.11 9.01 10.93
N LEU A 27 1.22 9.31 11.61
CA LEU A 27 1.86 8.45 12.61
C LEU A 27 1.94 9.22 13.94
N PRO A 28 0.88 9.21 14.76
CA PRO A 28 0.85 9.90 16.05
C PRO A 28 2.00 9.53 16.99
N ARG A 29 2.50 8.29 16.92
CA ARG A 29 3.55 7.75 17.80
C ARG A 29 4.94 7.73 17.14
N GLY A 30 5.11 8.32 15.96
CA GLY A 30 6.36 8.30 15.19
C GLY A 30 6.54 7.02 14.35
N PRO A 31 7.41 7.00 13.33
CA PRO A 31 7.53 5.89 12.39
C PRO A 31 8.20 4.63 12.95
N GLU A 32 8.85 4.71 14.10
CA GLU A 32 9.57 3.60 14.72
C GLU A 32 8.65 2.71 15.58
N ARG A 33 7.42 3.14 15.84
CA ARG A 33 6.49 2.46 16.76
C ARG A 33 5.34 1.79 16.04
N ALA A 34 5.01 0.58 16.50
CA ALA A 34 3.81 -0.12 16.09
C ALA A 34 2.55 0.68 16.49
N GLN A 35 1.68 0.95 15.53
CA GLN A 35 0.44 1.70 15.73
C GLN A 35 -0.55 1.49 14.60
N GLU A 36 -1.81 1.79 14.86
CA GLU A 36 -2.76 2.06 13.79
C GLU A 36 -2.47 3.42 13.19
N ALA A 37 -2.32 3.45 11.88
CA ALA A 37 -2.09 4.64 11.09
C ALA A 37 -3.33 4.97 10.27
N THR A 38 -3.62 6.26 10.13
CA THR A 38 -4.63 6.77 9.20
C THR A 38 -3.91 7.47 8.06
N GLY A 39 -4.44 7.36 6.86
CA GLY A 39 -3.80 7.97 5.71
C GLY A 39 -4.74 8.31 4.58
N THR A 40 -4.18 9.09 3.67
CA THR A 40 -4.83 9.42 2.40
C THR A 40 -3.89 9.14 1.25
N VAL A 41 -4.44 8.63 0.15
CA VAL A 41 -3.73 8.54 -1.13
C VAL A 41 -4.34 9.57 -2.07
N SER A 42 -3.52 10.49 -2.55
CA SER A 42 -3.86 11.34 -3.70
C SER A 42 -3.45 10.61 -4.96
N LEU A 43 -4.44 10.09 -5.69
CA LEU A 43 -4.24 9.32 -6.92
C LEU A 43 -4.02 10.26 -8.09
N ARG A 44 -2.95 10.03 -8.84
CA ARG A 44 -2.66 10.67 -10.14
C ARG A 44 -3.25 9.88 -11.29
N ARG A 45 -3.29 8.55 -11.14
CA ARG A 45 -3.94 7.62 -12.07
C ARG A 45 -4.86 6.71 -11.27
N TRP A 46 -6.06 6.50 -11.78
CA TRP A 46 -7.04 5.60 -11.22
C TRP A 46 -7.69 4.82 -12.35
N GLU A 47 -7.61 3.50 -12.27
CA GLU A 47 -8.29 2.57 -13.16
C GLU A 47 -9.31 1.82 -12.30
N PRO A 48 -10.57 2.30 -12.24
CA PRO A 48 -11.59 1.63 -11.46
C PRO A 48 -11.77 0.21 -11.99
N GLY A 49 -11.40 -0.78 -11.17
CA GLY A 49 -11.75 -2.17 -11.35
C GLY A 49 -12.95 -2.55 -10.48
N ALA A 50 -13.45 -3.77 -10.66
CA ALA A 50 -14.42 -4.35 -9.73
C ALA A 50 -13.82 -4.55 -8.32
N ASP A 51 -12.50 -4.64 -8.23
CA ASP A 51 -11.79 -4.97 -7.00
C ASP A 51 -11.56 -3.76 -6.10
N ALA A 52 -11.88 -3.92 -4.82
CA ALA A 52 -11.53 -2.94 -3.80
C ALA A 52 -10.01 -2.90 -3.57
N PRO A 53 -9.44 -1.72 -3.27
CA PRO A 53 -8.05 -1.59 -2.81
C PRO A 53 -7.79 -2.45 -1.56
N THR A 54 -6.73 -3.24 -1.60
CA THR A 54 -6.34 -4.15 -0.50
C THR A 54 -5.05 -3.74 0.19
N HIS A 55 -4.09 -3.18 -0.57
CA HIS A 55 -2.81 -2.75 -0.03
C HIS A 55 -2.17 -1.67 -0.91
N LEU A 56 -1.19 -0.98 -0.33
CA LEU A 56 -0.29 -0.06 -1.01
C LEU A 56 1.09 -0.70 -1.12
N THR A 57 1.68 -0.67 -2.31
CA THR A 57 3.11 -0.88 -2.48
C THR A 57 3.81 0.46 -2.35
N LEU A 58 4.67 0.60 -1.34
CA LEU A 58 5.49 1.79 -1.09
C LEU A 58 6.63 1.88 -2.11
N GLU A 59 7.28 3.04 -2.20
CA GLU A 59 8.39 3.27 -3.12
C GLU A 59 9.61 2.37 -2.82
N ASP A 60 9.78 2.03 -1.55
CA ASP A 60 10.82 1.10 -1.06
C ASP A 60 10.46 -0.38 -1.25
N GLY A 61 9.33 -0.69 -1.88
CA GLY A 61 8.85 -2.05 -2.13
C GLY A 61 8.12 -2.68 -0.94
N ARG A 62 8.00 -2.00 0.20
CA ARG A 62 7.24 -2.54 1.34
C ARG A 62 5.75 -2.55 1.05
N ARG A 63 5.06 -3.54 1.61
CA ARG A 63 3.62 -3.71 1.46
C ARG A 63 2.91 -3.21 2.69
N LEU A 64 2.00 -2.26 2.50
CA LEU A 64 1.14 -1.74 3.56
C LEU A 64 -0.30 -2.21 3.32
N PRO A 65 -0.79 -3.22 4.05
CA PRO A 65 -2.20 -3.59 4.04
C PRO A 65 -3.07 -2.41 4.48
N ILE A 66 -4.16 -2.14 3.75
CA ILE A 66 -5.05 -1.02 4.04
C ILE A 66 -6.50 -1.48 4.16
N ALA A 67 -7.24 -0.82 5.04
CA ALA A 67 -8.69 -0.88 5.08
C ALA A 67 -9.25 0.47 4.61
N VAL A 68 -10.04 0.47 3.54
CA VAL A 68 -10.60 1.69 2.96
C VAL A 68 -11.80 2.14 3.80
N ALA A 69 -11.70 3.34 4.38
CA ALA A 69 -12.76 3.95 5.18
C ALA A 69 -13.77 4.66 4.25
N GLY A 70 -14.65 3.87 3.62
CA GLY A 70 -15.69 4.35 2.71
C GLY A 70 -15.22 4.41 1.26
N SER A 71 -15.89 3.67 0.39
CA SER A 71 -15.63 3.58 -1.06
C SER A 71 -16.13 4.80 -1.85
N THR A 72 -16.60 5.85 -1.17
CA THR A 72 -17.06 7.08 -1.83
C THR A 72 -15.85 7.90 -2.27
N LEU A 73 -15.24 7.46 -3.36
CA LEU A 73 -14.38 8.30 -4.19
C LEU A 73 -15.21 9.52 -4.55
N SER A 74 -14.92 10.66 -3.93
CA SER A 74 -15.60 11.90 -4.28
C SER A 74 -15.12 12.32 -5.66
N ASP A 75 -15.94 12.13 -6.69
CA ASP A 75 -15.71 12.62 -8.06
C ASP A 75 -15.61 14.16 -8.13
N CYS A 76 -15.90 14.86 -7.03
CA CYS A 76 -16.00 16.32 -6.97
C CYS A 76 -14.67 17.09 -7.07
N SER A 77 -13.54 16.44 -7.29
CA SER A 77 -12.34 17.18 -7.69
C SER A 77 -11.46 16.28 -8.54
N ARG A 78 -10.69 16.87 -9.46
CA ARG A 78 -9.75 16.23 -10.39
C ARG A 78 -8.65 15.38 -9.72
N ASN A 79 -8.74 15.13 -8.41
CA ASN A 79 -7.89 14.27 -7.61
C ASN A 79 -8.76 13.19 -6.96
N HIS A 80 -8.62 11.93 -7.39
CA HIS A 80 -9.22 10.82 -6.66
C HIS A 80 -8.46 10.65 -5.34
N ILE A 81 -9.14 10.92 -4.21
CA ILE A 81 -8.56 10.78 -2.87
C ILE A 81 -9.12 9.52 -2.22
N LEU A 82 -8.24 8.58 -1.88
CA LEU A 82 -8.58 7.37 -1.13
C LEU A 82 -8.22 7.58 0.34
N ARG A 83 -9.15 7.29 1.25
CA ARG A 83 -8.91 7.34 2.70
C ARG A 83 -8.78 5.93 3.24
N PHE A 84 -7.81 5.70 4.11
CA PHE A 84 -7.56 4.37 4.65
C PHE A 84 -7.06 4.39 6.09
N THR A 85 -7.22 3.25 6.75
CA THR A 85 -6.48 2.86 7.95
C THR A 85 -5.52 1.72 7.61
N ALA A 86 -4.41 1.63 8.33
CA ALA A 86 -3.40 0.60 8.14
C ALA A 86 -2.69 0.29 9.46
N ALA A 87 -2.17 -0.93 9.61
CA ALA A 87 -1.20 -1.23 10.64
C ALA A 87 0.19 -0.73 10.20
N TRP A 88 0.90 -0.06 11.09
CA TRP A 88 2.26 0.42 10.87
C TRP A 88 3.21 -0.21 11.90
N PRO A 89 4.47 -0.55 11.55
CA PRO A 89 5.11 -0.42 10.23
C PRO A 89 4.58 -1.44 9.19
N PRO A 90 4.74 -1.16 7.88
CA PRO A 90 4.41 -2.09 6.80
C PRO A 90 5.28 -3.34 6.87
N ASP A 91 4.77 -4.46 6.34
CA ASP A 91 5.53 -5.70 6.24
C ASP A 91 6.63 -5.57 5.17
N ASP A 92 7.83 -6.07 5.47
CA ASP A 92 8.97 -6.15 4.54
C ASP A 92 8.81 -7.25 3.46
N ARG A 93 7.65 -7.90 3.44
CA ARG A 93 7.43 -9.18 2.74
C ARG A 93 7.11 -9.03 1.25
N GLU A 94 7.89 -8.23 0.54
CA GLU A 94 8.06 -8.30 -0.93
C GLU A 94 9.54 -8.38 -1.36
N ALA A 95 10.53 -8.27 -0.45
CA ALA A 95 11.92 -8.55 -0.78
C ALA A 95 12.31 -10.05 -0.68
N SER A 96 11.48 -10.88 -0.04
CA SER A 96 11.82 -12.30 0.23
C SER A 96 11.18 -13.33 -0.71
N ALA A 97 10.38 -12.90 -1.70
CA ALA A 97 9.84 -13.84 -2.71
C ALA A 97 10.86 -14.19 -3.81
N GLU A 98 12.07 -13.63 -3.76
CA GLU A 98 13.19 -14.01 -4.63
C GLU A 98 14.43 -14.43 -3.84
N SER A 99 14.27 -15.36 -2.88
CA SER A 99 15.34 -16.35 -2.63
C SER A 99 15.06 -17.56 -3.50
N ARG A 100 15.44 -17.44 -4.78
CA ARG A 100 15.61 -18.60 -5.65
C ARG A 100 16.73 -19.48 -5.10
N GLY A 101 16.46 -20.78 -5.07
CA GLY A 101 17.52 -21.78 -5.05
C GLY A 101 17.23 -22.95 -4.12
N SER A 102 16.34 -23.85 -4.52
CA SER A 102 16.50 -25.26 -4.15
C SER A 102 17.65 -25.81 -4.99
N PRO A 103 18.82 -26.18 -4.43
CA PRO A 103 19.70 -27.07 -5.15
C PRO A 103 19.14 -28.48 -5.02
N THR A 104 18.50 -28.97 -6.09
CA THR A 104 18.41 -30.42 -6.32
C THR A 104 19.84 -30.93 -6.48
N VAL A 105 20.37 -31.62 -5.47
CA VAL A 105 21.56 -32.44 -5.65
C VAL A 105 21.07 -33.89 -5.72
N ALA A 106 21.00 -34.39 -6.95
CA ALA A 106 20.98 -35.81 -7.23
C ALA A 106 22.42 -36.32 -7.17
N THR A 107 22.68 -37.35 -6.36
CA THR A 107 23.87 -38.23 -6.34
C THR A 107 23.53 -39.29 -5.28
N SER A 108 23.65 -40.59 -5.46
CA SER A 108 23.91 -41.51 -6.57
C SER A 108 23.45 -42.88 -6.07
#